data_AF-A0A448ZCD8-F1
#
_entry.id   AF-A0A448ZCD8-F1
#
_cell.length_a   1.000
_cell.length_b   1.000
_cell.length_c   1.000
_cell.angle_alpha   90.00
_cell.angle_beta   90.00
_cell.angle_gamma   90.00
#
_symmetry.space_group_name_H-M   'P 1'
#
loop_
_entity.id
_entity.type
_entity.pdbx_description
1 polymer ?
#
loop_
_entity_poly.entity_id
_entity_poly.type
_entity_poly.pdbx_seq_one_letter_code
_entity_poly.pdbx_strand_id
1 'polypeptide(L)'
;MMRRAHSILEKSQWTQALKTFRTKRDPRNLLRPRSRLFGTKAGTHDDSISTGIEQHVRPDIAFILEHYRIHRREKEGTNGTSREYLLLPPDVYVPQVIQDPSLPAAALFAHSNILFGARSFHGYDMADVCLPLVRAALEESEMVEHGQQPQAVASLTGLSEWVATCLDNDRYGESQTLMRLAGHDVASENEKKGNSVSLEAVRAIATGVPRPGHSVVGQGTFRDGQEAWKELAKEFAGLGLSEEVNLYEKQGGNLVGIEHLADRSPDNMKNAGGAMARLFFL
;
A
#
# COMPACT_ATOMS: atom_id res chain seq x y z
N MET A 1 -15.23 -13.70 29.21
CA MET A 1 -14.39 -12.50 29.47
C MET A 1 -13.11 -12.47 28.62
N MET A 2 -12.38 -13.57 28.43
CA MET A 2 -11.10 -13.60 27.68
C MET A 2 -11.16 -13.12 26.21
N ARG A 3 -12.23 -13.44 25.44
CA ARG A 3 -12.35 -12.99 24.02
C ARG A 3 -12.40 -11.46 23.85
N ARG A 4 -12.90 -10.74 24.87
CA ARG A 4 -13.00 -9.27 24.83
C ARG A 4 -11.64 -8.60 25.08
N ALA A 5 -10.81 -9.17 25.97
CA ALA A 5 -9.47 -8.66 26.25
C ALA A 5 -8.54 -8.85 25.04
N HIS A 6 -8.62 -10.00 24.36
CA HIS A 6 -7.85 -10.27 23.14
C HIS A 6 -8.18 -9.27 22.02
N SER A 7 -9.47 -8.99 21.80
CA SER A 7 -9.92 -8.03 20.79
C SER A 7 -9.46 -6.58 21.06
N ILE A 8 -9.32 -6.19 22.34
CA ILE A 8 -8.85 -4.85 22.71
C ILE A 8 -7.33 -4.73 22.48
N LEU A 9 -6.57 -5.76 22.84
CA LEU A 9 -5.12 -5.79 22.64
C LEU A 9 -4.76 -5.77 21.14
N GLU A 10 -5.44 -6.59 20.35
CA GLU A 10 -5.29 -6.65 18.88
C GLU A 10 -5.58 -5.28 18.24
N LYS A 11 -6.66 -4.61 18.64
CA LYS A 11 -6.98 -3.24 18.16
C LYS A 11 -5.91 -2.21 18.55
N SER A 12 -5.30 -2.34 19.74
CA SER A 12 -4.26 -1.42 20.20
C SER A 12 -2.96 -1.58 19.40
N GLN A 13 -2.46 -2.81 19.28
CA GLN A 13 -1.27 -3.13 18.48
C GLN A 13 -1.48 -2.69 17.02
N TRP A 14 -2.65 -2.98 16.47
CA TRP A 14 -3.01 -2.61 15.12
C TRP A 14 -3.07 -1.09 14.90
N THR A 15 -3.66 -0.35 15.84
CA THR A 15 -3.65 1.13 15.80
C THR A 15 -2.22 1.68 15.84
N GLN A 16 -1.33 1.06 16.61
CA GLN A 16 0.08 1.49 16.73
C GLN A 16 0.91 1.15 15.48
N ALA A 17 0.66 0.00 14.86
CA ALA A 17 1.22 -0.36 13.55
C ALA A 17 0.78 0.65 12.49
N LEU A 18 -0.52 0.99 12.41
CA LEU A 18 -1.03 1.99 11.48
C LEU A 18 -0.47 3.40 11.73
N LYS A 19 -0.29 3.80 12.99
CA LYS A 19 0.40 5.06 13.32
C LYS A 19 1.84 5.04 12.83
N THR A 20 2.56 3.94 13.03
CA THR A 20 3.94 3.79 12.56
C THR A 20 4.02 3.83 11.04
N PHE A 21 3.12 3.12 10.36
CA PHE A 21 2.97 3.15 8.91
C PHE A 21 2.77 4.58 8.37
N ARG A 22 1.82 5.34 8.94
CA ARG A 22 1.54 6.73 8.56
C ARG A 22 2.77 7.63 8.63
N THR A 23 3.59 7.49 9.67
CA THR A 23 4.79 8.33 9.82
C THR A 23 5.87 8.05 8.76
N LYS A 24 5.89 6.85 8.19
CA LYS A 24 6.94 6.41 7.25
C LYS A 24 6.60 6.67 5.78
N ARG A 25 5.32 6.79 5.43
CA ARG A 25 4.87 7.19 4.09
C ARG A 25 4.76 8.71 3.89
N ASP A 26 5.01 9.57 4.89
CA ASP A 26 4.98 11.03 4.65
C ASP A 26 6.04 11.40 3.59
N PRO A 27 5.64 11.88 2.40
CA PRO A 27 6.57 12.25 1.34
C PRO A 27 7.45 13.46 1.71
N ARG A 28 7.24 14.10 2.87
CA ARG A 28 8.21 15.08 3.41
C ARG A 28 9.43 14.42 4.06
N ASN A 29 9.34 13.14 4.44
CA ASN A 29 10.45 12.32 4.94
C ASN A 29 11.15 11.53 3.84
N LEU A 30 10.59 11.51 2.62
CA LEU A 30 11.19 10.91 1.43
C LEU A 30 11.46 12.04 0.46
N LEU A 31 12.72 12.46 0.39
CA LEU A 31 13.23 13.54 -0.46
C LEU A 31 12.47 13.66 -1.79
N ARG A 32 11.98 14.88 -2.07
CA ARG A 32 11.39 15.23 -3.37
C ARG A 32 12.30 14.72 -4.49
N PRO A 33 11.79 13.99 -5.50
CA PRO A 33 12.52 13.85 -6.75
C PRO A 33 12.83 15.26 -7.24
N ARG A 34 14.11 15.56 -7.50
CA ARG A 34 14.49 16.76 -8.25
C ARG A 34 13.88 16.63 -9.63
N SER A 35 12.67 17.13 -9.82
CA SER A 35 12.05 17.29 -11.12
C SER A 35 12.94 18.23 -11.94
N ARG A 36 13.75 17.68 -12.83
CA ARG A 36 14.36 18.44 -13.91
C ARG A 36 13.23 18.87 -14.85
N LEU A 37 12.76 20.10 -14.68
CA LEU A 37 11.93 20.77 -15.66
C LEU A 37 12.75 20.95 -16.93
N PHE A 38 12.48 20.13 -17.94
CA PHE A 38 12.92 20.37 -19.31
C PHE A 38 12.12 21.56 -19.86
N GLY A 39 12.74 22.74 -19.82
CA GLY A 39 12.31 23.88 -20.62
C GLY A 39 12.81 23.72 -22.04
N THR A 40 11.91 23.52 -22.99
CA THR A 40 12.22 23.65 -24.42
C THR A 40 12.45 25.12 -24.75
N LYS A 41 13.71 25.51 -24.97
CA LYS A 41 14.06 26.70 -25.75
C LYS A 41 14.91 26.28 -26.95
N ALA A 42 14.48 26.75 -28.11
CA ALA A 42 15.13 26.53 -29.38
C ALA A 42 16.39 27.39 -29.53
N GLY A 43 17.42 26.80 -30.15
CA GLY A 43 18.44 27.48 -30.94
C GLY A 43 19.64 28.03 -30.19
N THR A 44 20.78 27.35 -30.29
CA THR A 44 22.00 27.78 -31.00
C THR A 44 23.06 26.67 -30.91
N HIS A 45 23.75 26.42 -32.02
CA HIS A 45 24.87 25.49 -32.15
C HIS A 45 25.98 25.83 -31.14
N ASP A 46 26.38 24.85 -30.33
CA ASP A 46 27.61 24.92 -29.54
C ASP A 46 28.20 23.51 -29.40
N ASP A 47 29.42 23.34 -29.91
CA ASP A 47 30.22 22.11 -29.83
C ASP A 47 30.55 21.85 -28.35
N SER A 48 29.85 20.91 -27.72
CA SER A 48 30.06 20.55 -26.32
C SER A 48 30.30 19.06 -26.14
N ILE A 49 31.50 18.79 -25.64
CA ILE A 49 32.07 17.56 -25.10
C ILE A 49 30.98 16.62 -24.54
N SER A 50 30.83 15.46 -25.19
CA SER A 50 30.07 14.31 -24.70
C SER A 50 30.71 13.80 -23.40
N THR A 51 30.32 14.36 -22.25
CA THR A 51 30.54 13.73 -20.95
C THR A 51 29.72 12.46 -20.94
N GLY A 52 30.40 11.32 -21.02
CA GLY A 52 29.77 10.00 -20.94
C GLY A 52 28.94 9.91 -19.68
N ILE A 53 27.62 9.99 -19.82
CA ILE A 53 26.69 9.62 -18.76
C ILE A 53 26.89 8.11 -18.63
N GLU A 54 27.67 7.69 -17.63
CA GLU A 54 27.69 6.30 -17.20
C GLU A 54 26.24 5.93 -16.90
N GLN A 55 25.63 5.21 -17.84
CA GLN A 55 24.34 4.58 -17.61
C GLN A 55 24.62 3.56 -16.52
N HIS A 56 24.27 3.89 -15.28
CA HIS A 56 24.25 2.93 -14.20
C HIS A 56 23.32 1.80 -14.65
N VAL A 57 23.93 0.71 -15.13
CA VAL A 57 23.22 -0.48 -15.55
C VAL A 57 22.58 -1.03 -14.28
N ARG A 58 21.25 -1.01 -14.28
CA ARG A 58 20.46 -1.58 -13.20
C ARG A 58 20.76 -3.09 -13.13
N PRO A 59 21.17 -3.63 -11.97
CA PRO A 59 21.39 -5.07 -11.82
C PRO A 59 20.11 -5.85 -12.12
N ASP A 60 20.27 -7.05 -12.70
CA ASP A 60 19.14 -7.96 -12.85
C ASP A 60 18.72 -8.58 -11.50
N ILE A 61 17.55 -9.20 -11.49
CA ILE A 61 16.97 -9.77 -10.27
C ILE A 61 17.81 -10.94 -9.74
N ALA A 62 18.40 -11.75 -10.61
CA ALA A 62 19.22 -12.88 -10.21
C ALA A 62 20.46 -12.40 -9.44
N PHE A 63 21.14 -11.36 -9.95
CA PHE A 63 22.27 -10.73 -9.30
C PHE A 63 21.88 -10.19 -7.92
N ILE A 64 20.74 -9.52 -7.81
CA ILE A 64 20.27 -8.96 -6.54
C ILE A 64 20.05 -10.07 -5.52
N LEU A 65 19.31 -11.13 -5.88
CA LEU A 65 19.00 -12.20 -4.95
C LEU A 65 20.25 -13.01 -4.53
N GLU A 66 21.28 -13.04 -5.37
CA GLU A 66 22.55 -13.72 -5.05
C GLU A 66 23.49 -12.86 -4.19
N HIS A 67 23.55 -11.54 -4.42
CA HIS A 67 24.60 -10.69 -3.85
C HIS A 67 24.11 -9.72 -2.77
N TYR A 68 22.84 -9.34 -2.79
CA TYR A 68 22.29 -8.39 -1.83
C TYR A 68 22.02 -9.10 -0.50
N ARG A 69 22.07 -8.33 0.59
CA ARG A 69 21.90 -8.83 1.94
C ARG A 69 20.70 -8.20 2.61
N ILE A 70 20.02 -8.99 3.43
CA ILE A 70 18.95 -8.50 4.29
C ILE A 70 19.60 -7.84 5.50
N HIS A 71 19.33 -6.56 5.69
CA HIS A 71 19.69 -5.81 6.88
C HIS A 71 18.45 -5.52 7.71
N ARG A 72 18.54 -5.82 9.01
CA ARG A 72 17.51 -5.48 10.00
C ARG A 72 17.97 -4.25 10.77
N ARG A 73 17.09 -3.24 10.90
CA ARG A 73 17.29 -2.11 11.82
C ARG A 73 16.10 -1.93 12.74
N GLU A 74 16.38 -1.67 14.01
CA GLU A 74 15.36 -1.33 15.00
C GLU A 74 15.03 0.16 14.94
N LYS A 75 13.78 0.50 15.22
CA LYS A 75 13.39 1.90 15.39
C LYS A 75 13.70 2.32 16.83
N GLU A 76 14.46 3.40 16.96
CA GLU A 76 14.75 4.01 18.26
C GLU A 76 13.47 4.29 19.06
N GLY A 77 13.52 3.98 20.35
CA GLY A 77 12.40 4.20 21.28
C GLY A 77 11.26 3.19 21.21
N THR A 78 11.42 2.06 20.50
CA THR A 78 10.36 1.03 20.39
C THR A 78 10.63 -0.25 21.17
N ASN A 79 11.70 -0.31 21.97
CA ASN A 79 12.09 -1.51 22.73
C ASN A 79 12.15 -2.78 21.85
N GLY A 80 12.64 -2.64 20.61
CA GLY A 80 12.73 -3.74 19.64
C GLY A 80 11.41 -4.14 18.96
N THR A 81 10.27 -3.53 19.31
CA THR A 81 8.97 -3.90 18.72
C THR A 81 8.81 -3.43 17.28
N SER A 82 9.40 -2.29 16.90
CA SER A 82 9.39 -1.84 15.50
C SER A 82 10.72 -2.09 14.84
N ARG A 83 10.67 -2.72 13.68
CA ARG A 83 11.82 -3.09 12.87
C ARG A 83 11.57 -2.82 11.40
N GLU A 84 12.65 -2.58 10.68
CA GLU A 84 12.66 -2.39 9.23
C GLU A 84 13.70 -3.33 8.63
N TYR A 85 13.26 -4.09 7.64
CA TYR A 85 14.09 -4.99 6.85
C TYR A 85 14.39 -4.30 5.52
N LEU A 86 15.66 -4.31 5.13
CA LEU A 86 16.18 -3.65 3.95
C LEU A 86 16.97 -4.66 3.13
N LEU A 87 16.72 -4.72 1.83
CA LEU A 87 17.55 -5.48 0.90
C LEU A 87 18.61 -4.54 0.30
N LEU A 88 19.86 -4.65 0.75
CA LEU A 88 20.94 -3.72 0.41
C LEU A 88 22.03 -4.38 -0.45
N PRO A 89 22.69 -3.63 -1.35
CA PRO A 89 23.94 -4.05 -1.97
C PRO A 89 24.99 -4.45 -0.92
N PRO A 90 25.93 -5.35 -1.24
CA PRO A 90 26.89 -5.91 -0.28
C PRO A 90 27.84 -4.87 0.33
N ASP A 91 28.05 -3.74 -0.34
CA ASP A 91 28.90 -2.62 0.04
C ASP A 91 28.14 -1.44 0.68
N VAL A 92 26.82 -1.55 0.82
CA VAL A 92 25.96 -0.53 1.40
C VAL A 92 25.51 -0.93 2.81
N TYR A 93 25.62 0.01 3.75
CA TYR A 93 25.27 -0.17 5.15
C TYR A 93 24.13 0.74 5.58
N VAL A 94 23.43 0.34 6.65
CA VAL A 94 22.26 1.06 7.20
C VAL A 94 22.46 2.58 7.40
N PRO A 95 23.62 3.07 7.90
CA PRO A 95 23.82 4.52 8.05
C PRO A 95 23.77 5.29 6.73
N GLN A 96 24.21 4.69 5.62
CA GLN A 96 24.14 5.31 4.30
C GLN A 96 22.70 5.43 3.81
N VAL A 97 21.84 4.46 4.13
CA VAL A 97 20.39 4.50 3.78
C VAL A 97 19.67 5.67 4.46
N ILE A 98 20.16 6.15 5.60
CA ILE A 98 19.61 7.35 6.25
C ILE A 98 19.91 8.60 5.42
N GLN A 99 21.08 8.66 4.81
CA GLN A 99 21.51 9.76 3.94
C GLN A 99 20.84 9.67 2.57
N ASP A 100 20.71 8.46 2.04
CA ASP A 100 20.05 8.18 0.77
C ASP A 100 19.05 7.00 0.91
N PRO A 101 17.75 7.32 1.13
CA PRO A 101 16.69 6.32 1.23
C PRO A 101 16.41 5.55 -0.05
N SER A 102 17.04 5.90 -1.18
CA SER A 102 16.85 5.22 -2.47
C SER A 102 17.83 4.08 -2.71
N LEU A 103 18.85 3.90 -1.88
CA LEU A 103 19.84 2.83 -2.01
C LEU A 103 19.29 1.38 -1.89
N PRO A 104 18.28 1.08 -1.05
CA PRO A 104 17.77 -0.28 -0.93
C PRO A 104 17.09 -0.74 -2.22
N ALA A 105 17.21 -2.02 -2.57
CA ALA A 105 16.38 -2.61 -3.63
C ALA A 105 14.93 -2.85 -3.16
N ALA A 106 14.76 -3.13 -1.86
CA ALA A 106 13.46 -3.32 -1.24
C ALA A 106 13.49 -2.93 0.25
N ALA A 107 12.31 -2.61 0.79
CA ALA A 107 12.11 -2.38 2.22
C ALA A 107 10.78 -2.97 2.70
N LEU A 108 10.76 -3.46 3.93
CA LEU A 108 9.56 -3.95 4.63
C LEU A 108 9.62 -3.49 6.09
N PHE A 109 8.48 -3.07 6.64
CA PHE A 109 8.37 -2.77 8.07
C PHE A 109 7.64 -3.88 8.80
N ALA A 110 8.02 -4.07 10.06
CA ALA A 110 7.23 -4.84 11.01
C ALA A 110 7.09 -4.07 12.33
N HIS A 111 5.93 -4.22 12.96
CA HIS A 111 5.70 -3.78 14.33
C HIS A 111 5.04 -4.92 15.10
N SER A 112 5.74 -5.45 16.09
CA SER A 112 5.43 -6.75 16.70
C SER A 112 5.30 -7.83 15.60
N ASN A 113 4.30 -8.69 15.67
CA ASN A 113 3.90 -9.68 14.66
C ASN A 113 3.21 -9.11 13.40
N ILE A 114 3.14 -7.79 13.19
CA ILE A 114 2.42 -7.18 12.06
C ILE A 114 3.39 -6.64 11.01
N LEU A 115 3.37 -7.22 9.81
CA LEU A 115 4.12 -6.80 8.64
C LEU A 115 3.34 -5.73 7.85
N PHE A 116 4.02 -4.73 7.30
CA PHE A 116 3.37 -3.70 6.47
C PHE A 116 4.37 -2.88 5.65
N GLY A 117 3.86 -2.20 4.63
CA GLY A 117 4.61 -1.20 3.89
C GLY A 117 5.78 -1.78 3.10
N ALA A 118 5.56 -2.95 2.50
CA ALA A 118 6.46 -3.52 1.52
C ALA A 118 6.63 -2.54 0.35
N ARG A 119 7.88 -2.33 -0.07
CA ARG A 119 8.23 -1.41 -1.16
C ARG A 119 9.39 -2.00 -1.95
N SER A 120 9.26 -2.01 -3.27
CA SER A 120 10.40 -2.15 -4.17
C SER A 120 10.89 -0.77 -4.62
N PHE A 121 12.18 -0.67 -4.88
CA PHE A 121 12.81 0.51 -5.45
C PHE A 121 13.30 0.21 -6.86
N HIS A 122 13.70 1.25 -7.59
CA HIS A 122 14.27 1.14 -8.94
C HIS A 122 13.40 0.40 -9.98
N GLY A 123 12.12 0.19 -9.70
CA GLY A 123 11.18 -0.52 -10.59
C GLY A 123 11.36 -2.04 -10.61
N TYR A 124 11.87 -2.66 -9.54
CA TYR A 124 11.82 -4.13 -9.39
C TYR A 124 10.39 -4.58 -9.12
N ASP A 125 10.05 -5.76 -9.61
CA ASP A 125 8.80 -6.42 -9.22
C ASP A 125 8.80 -6.62 -7.70
N MET A 126 7.73 -6.18 -7.03
CA MET A 126 7.65 -6.23 -5.58
C MET A 126 7.75 -7.66 -5.06
N ALA A 127 7.13 -8.61 -5.74
CA ALA A 127 7.14 -9.99 -5.30
C ALA A 127 8.56 -10.58 -5.37
N ASP A 128 9.38 -10.22 -6.35
CA ASP A 128 10.72 -10.77 -6.47
C ASP A 128 11.68 -10.26 -5.38
N VAL A 129 11.71 -8.95 -5.13
CA VAL A 129 12.68 -8.35 -4.20
C VAL A 129 12.19 -8.26 -2.75
N CYS A 130 10.88 -8.26 -2.49
CA CYS A 130 10.36 -8.22 -1.12
C CYS A 130 10.15 -9.62 -0.52
N LEU A 131 10.05 -10.70 -1.31
CA LEU A 131 9.83 -12.05 -0.78
C LEU A 131 10.84 -12.45 0.30
N PRO A 132 12.16 -12.24 0.10
CA PRO A 132 13.15 -12.59 1.11
C PRO A 132 12.95 -11.81 2.42
N LEU A 133 12.50 -10.54 2.32
CA LEU A 133 12.22 -9.70 3.49
C LEU A 133 11.00 -10.20 4.26
N VAL A 134 9.95 -10.62 3.55
CA VAL A 134 8.75 -11.20 4.18
C VAL A 134 9.11 -12.49 4.93
N ARG A 135 9.89 -13.38 4.32
CA ARG A 135 10.36 -14.62 4.97
C ARG A 135 11.14 -14.34 6.24
N ALA A 136 12.13 -13.46 6.16
CA ALA A 136 12.93 -13.07 7.32
C ALA A 136 12.06 -12.46 8.44
N ALA A 137 11.06 -11.66 8.08
CA ALA A 137 10.15 -11.07 9.05
C ALA A 137 9.19 -12.08 9.70
N LEU A 138 8.72 -13.08 8.95
CA LEU A 138 7.88 -14.17 9.46
C LEU A 138 8.67 -15.09 10.40
N GLU A 139 9.86 -15.54 9.97
CA GLU A 139 10.77 -16.35 10.79
C GLU A 139 11.08 -15.66 12.12
N GLU A 140 11.41 -14.35 12.10
CA GLU A 140 11.66 -13.61 13.33
C GLU A 140 10.39 -13.49 14.21
N SER A 141 9.22 -13.28 13.61
CA SER A 141 7.95 -13.16 14.35
C SER A 141 7.61 -14.46 15.10
N GLU A 142 7.86 -15.61 14.48
CA GLU A 142 7.66 -16.93 15.08
C GLU A 142 8.61 -17.18 16.25
N MET A 143 9.88 -16.77 16.13
CA MET A 143 10.89 -16.98 17.18
C MET A 143 10.67 -16.07 18.40
N VAL A 144 10.34 -14.80 18.18
CA VAL A 144 10.34 -13.77 19.23
C VAL A 144 9.01 -13.72 20.00
N GLU A 145 7.88 -13.99 19.35
CA GLU A 145 6.57 -13.64 19.92
C GLU A 145 5.75 -14.83 20.45
N HIS A 146 6.41 -15.96 20.72
CA HIS A 146 5.92 -17.13 21.49
C HIS A 146 4.40 -17.36 21.41
N GLY A 147 3.89 -17.54 20.18
CA GLY A 147 2.49 -17.91 19.93
C GLY A 147 1.58 -16.80 19.41
N GLN A 148 2.09 -15.59 19.13
CA GLN A 148 1.33 -14.61 18.35
C GLN A 148 1.33 -15.01 16.87
N GLN A 149 0.14 -15.14 16.29
CA GLN A 149 -0.03 -15.40 14.86
C GLN A 149 0.50 -14.21 14.05
N PRO A 150 1.43 -14.39 13.09
CA PRO A 150 1.87 -13.31 12.21
C PRO A 150 0.71 -12.73 11.39
N GLN A 151 0.72 -11.43 11.19
CA GLN A 151 -0.30 -10.70 10.44
C GLN A 151 0.35 -9.74 9.45
N ALA A 152 -0.39 -9.32 8.44
CA ALA A 152 0.02 -8.24 7.55
C ALA A 152 -1.09 -7.23 7.31
N VAL A 153 -0.66 -5.99 7.05
CA VAL A 153 -1.52 -4.91 6.55
C VAL A 153 -0.98 -4.47 5.19
N ALA A 154 -1.74 -4.77 4.14
CA ALA A 154 -1.37 -4.48 2.77
C ALA A 154 -2.06 -3.22 2.24
N SER A 155 -1.29 -2.43 1.50
CA SER A 155 -1.77 -1.28 0.76
C SER A 155 -2.58 -1.71 -0.46
N LEU A 156 -3.66 -0.99 -0.72
CA LEU A 156 -4.52 -1.19 -1.89
C LEU A 156 -4.29 -0.10 -2.92
N THR A 157 -3.03 0.31 -3.11
CA THR A 157 -2.64 1.30 -4.11
C THR A 157 -3.19 0.89 -5.48
N GLY A 158 -3.86 1.83 -6.16
CA GLY A 158 -4.51 1.59 -7.45
C GLY A 158 -6.02 1.32 -7.35
N LEU A 159 -6.56 1.05 -6.16
CA LEU A 159 -7.99 0.81 -5.97
C LEU A 159 -8.85 1.97 -6.47
N SER A 160 -8.51 3.22 -6.12
CA SER A 160 -9.30 4.39 -6.56
C SER A 160 -9.30 4.55 -8.08
N GLU A 161 -8.14 4.33 -8.72
CA GLU A 161 -7.99 4.43 -10.18
C GLU A 161 -8.76 3.33 -10.91
N TRP A 162 -8.69 2.09 -10.40
CA TRP A 162 -9.47 0.98 -10.93
C TRP A 162 -10.98 1.26 -10.84
N VAL A 163 -11.48 1.67 -9.67
CA VAL A 163 -12.91 2.01 -9.50
C VAL A 163 -13.32 3.16 -10.43
N ALA A 164 -12.51 4.22 -10.53
CA ALA A 164 -12.80 5.33 -11.43
C ALA A 164 -12.87 4.88 -12.90
N THR A 165 -11.94 4.02 -13.33
CA THR A 165 -11.91 3.47 -14.70
C THR A 165 -13.16 2.63 -15.01
N CYS A 166 -13.63 1.81 -14.06
CA CYS A 166 -14.87 1.06 -14.23
C CYS A 166 -16.09 1.98 -14.34
N LEU A 167 -16.10 3.10 -13.60
CA LEU A 167 -17.20 4.07 -13.58
C LEU A 167 -17.26 5.00 -14.80
N ASP A 168 -16.13 5.28 -15.46
CA ASP A 168 -16.05 6.22 -16.59
C ASP A 168 -16.36 5.57 -17.94
N ASN A 169 -16.12 4.27 -18.08
CA ASN A 169 -16.31 3.55 -19.33
C ASN A 169 -17.64 2.79 -19.40
N ASP A 170 -18.56 3.02 -18.45
CA ASP A 170 -19.73 2.15 -18.18
C ASP A 170 -19.35 0.65 -18.13
N ARG A 171 -18.08 0.37 -17.77
CA ARG A 171 -17.52 -0.98 -17.63
C ARG A 171 -17.87 -1.56 -16.28
N TYR A 172 -19.14 -1.41 -15.90
CA TYR A 172 -19.70 -2.06 -14.73
C TYR A 172 -19.42 -3.56 -14.77
N GLY A 173 -19.38 -4.18 -15.95
CA GLY A 173 -19.04 -5.60 -16.12
C GLY A 173 -17.66 -6.04 -15.58
N GLU A 174 -16.74 -5.12 -15.30
CA GLU A 174 -15.46 -5.43 -14.66
C GLU A 174 -15.55 -5.48 -13.12
N SER A 175 -16.67 -5.05 -12.53
CA SER A 175 -16.94 -5.18 -11.09
C SER A 175 -18.39 -5.58 -10.79
N GLN A 176 -18.56 -6.76 -10.20
CA GLN A 176 -19.87 -7.25 -9.74
C GLN A 176 -20.47 -6.31 -8.70
N THR A 177 -19.62 -5.74 -7.84
CA THR A 177 -20.06 -4.79 -6.81
C THR A 177 -20.65 -3.52 -7.45
N LEU A 178 -19.98 -2.95 -8.46
CA LEU A 178 -20.48 -1.77 -9.16
C LEU A 178 -21.76 -2.07 -9.95
N MET A 179 -21.88 -3.23 -10.60
CA MET A 179 -23.12 -3.64 -11.30
C MET A 179 -24.32 -3.63 -10.36
N ARG A 180 -24.16 -4.22 -9.17
CA ARG A 180 -25.21 -4.28 -8.15
C ARG A 180 -25.60 -2.88 -7.65
N LEU A 181 -24.61 -2.01 -7.40
CA LEU A 181 -24.84 -0.63 -6.96
C LEU A 181 -25.53 0.23 -8.04
N ALA A 182 -25.24 -0.01 -9.30
CA ALA A 182 -25.92 0.67 -10.41
C ALA A 182 -27.38 0.23 -10.61
N GLY A 183 -27.85 -0.78 -9.88
CA GLY A 183 -29.24 -1.25 -9.96
C GLY A 183 -29.54 -2.05 -11.23
N HIS A 184 -28.53 -2.69 -11.82
CA HIS A 184 -28.72 -3.68 -12.88
C HIS A 184 -29.38 -4.98 -12.38
N ASP A 185 -29.51 -5.16 -11.07
CA ASP A 185 -30.29 -6.21 -10.43
C ASP A 185 -31.75 -5.78 -10.17
N VAL A 186 -32.65 -6.77 -10.05
CA VAL A 186 -34.08 -6.57 -9.75
C VAL A 186 -34.28 -6.12 -8.29
N ALA A 187 -33.89 -4.89 -7.98
CA ALA A 187 -33.94 -4.32 -6.64
C ALA A 187 -35.24 -3.54 -6.36
N SER A 188 -35.64 -3.51 -5.09
CA SER A 188 -36.77 -2.71 -4.57
C SER A 188 -36.51 -1.19 -4.68
N GLU A 189 -37.54 -0.35 -4.73
CA GLU A 189 -37.38 1.12 -4.81
C GLU A 189 -36.56 1.72 -3.65
N ASN A 190 -36.72 1.19 -2.44
CA ASN A 190 -35.94 1.63 -1.28
C ASN A 190 -34.45 1.26 -1.40
N GLU A 191 -34.16 0.10 -1.99
CA GLU A 191 -32.79 -0.34 -2.26
C GLU A 191 -32.15 0.50 -3.36
N LYS A 192 -32.92 0.87 -4.40
CA LYS A 192 -32.44 1.78 -5.45
C LYS A 192 -31.99 3.13 -4.89
N LYS A 193 -32.75 3.70 -3.94
CA LYS A 193 -32.37 4.97 -3.30
C LYS A 193 -31.10 4.82 -2.45
N GLY A 194 -30.96 3.75 -1.67
CA GLY A 194 -29.76 3.46 -0.89
C GLY A 194 -28.53 3.24 -1.77
N ASN A 195 -28.68 2.44 -2.82
CA ASN A 195 -27.62 2.14 -3.79
C ASN A 195 -27.17 3.40 -4.54
N SER A 196 -28.10 4.31 -4.87
CA SER A 196 -27.76 5.60 -5.48
C SER A 196 -26.83 6.43 -4.58
N VAL A 197 -27.11 6.52 -3.28
CA VAL A 197 -26.28 7.30 -2.34
C VAL A 197 -24.89 6.67 -2.18
N SER A 198 -24.82 5.34 -2.06
CA SER A 198 -23.55 4.63 -1.96
C SER A 198 -22.74 4.70 -3.26
N LEU A 199 -23.39 4.62 -4.43
CA LEU A 199 -22.73 4.76 -5.72
C LEU A 199 -22.14 6.15 -5.92
N GLU A 200 -22.88 7.21 -5.59
CA GLU A 200 -22.36 8.58 -5.61
C GLU A 200 -21.19 8.76 -4.64
N ALA A 201 -21.26 8.15 -3.46
CA ALA A 201 -20.18 8.18 -2.49
C ALA A 201 -18.93 7.46 -3.00
N VAL A 202 -19.09 6.26 -3.58
CA VAL A 202 -18.00 5.51 -4.21
C VAL A 202 -17.36 6.31 -5.34
N ARG A 203 -18.15 6.90 -6.22
CA ARG A 203 -17.65 7.77 -7.31
C ARG A 203 -16.83 8.93 -6.75
N ALA A 204 -17.33 9.58 -5.71
CA ALA A 204 -16.63 10.70 -5.08
C ALA A 204 -15.33 10.29 -4.38
N ILE A 205 -15.29 9.11 -3.74
CA ILE A 205 -14.05 8.56 -3.15
C ILE A 205 -13.02 8.23 -4.23
N ALA A 206 -13.44 7.53 -5.29
CA ALA A 206 -12.54 7.08 -6.36
C ALA A 206 -11.94 8.25 -7.16
N THR A 207 -12.76 9.24 -7.50
CA THR A 207 -12.34 10.36 -8.35
C THR A 207 -11.78 11.55 -7.57
N GLY A 208 -12.03 11.61 -6.26
CA GLY A 208 -11.76 12.79 -5.44
C GLY A 208 -12.69 13.98 -5.75
N VAL A 209 -13.71 13.81 -6.60
CA VAL A 209 -14.67 14.85 -6.96
C VAL A 209 -15.86 14.83 -5.99
N PRO A 210 -16.25 15.96 -5.38
CA PRO A 210 -17.40 16.01 -4.47
C PRO A 210 -18.71 15.57 -5.12
N ARG A 211 -19.61 14.97 -4.32
CA ARG A 211 -20.98 14.64 -4.75
C ARG A 211 -21.77 15.92 -5.10
N PRO A 212 -22.81 15.84 -5.96
CA PRO A 212 -23.72 16.96 -6.17
C PRO A 212 -24.22 17.57 -4.85
N GLY A 213 -24.25 18.89 -4.77
CA GLY A 213 -24.63 19.62 -3.56
C GLY A 213 -23.60 19.63 -2.43
N HIS A 214 -22.41 19.06 -2.62
CA HIS A 214 -21.32 19.06 -1.63
C HIS A 214 -20.09 19.81 -2.18
N SER A 215 -19.34 20.48 -1.31
CA SER A 215 -18.14 21.24 -1.69
C SER A 215 -16.83 20.45 -1.57
N VAL A 216 -16.84 19.33 -0.82
CA VAL A 216 -15.65 18.51 -0.53
C VAL A 216 -16.02 17.02 -0.42
N VAL A 217 -15.05 16.14 -0.68
CA VAL A 217 -15.14 14.71 -0.33
C VAL A 217 -14.87 14.55 1.17
N GLY A 218 -15.92 14.77 1.98
CA GLY A 218 -15.84 14.80 3.44
C GLY A 218 -16.12 13.46 4.11
N GLN A 219 -16.07 13.45 5.45
CA GLN A 219 -16.36 12.26 6.27
C GLN A 219 -17.74 11.65 5.97
N GLY A 220 -18.75 12.48 5.65
CA GLY A 220 -20.07 12.00 5.23
C GLY A 220 -20.00 11.08 4.01
N THR A 221 -19.22 11.46 3.00
CA THR A 221 -19.01 10.64 1.79
C THR A 221 -18.40 9.29 2.14
N PHE A 222 -17.32 9.26 2.93
CA PHE A 222 -16.69 8.00 3.33
C PHE A 222 -17.61 7.13 4.18
N ARG A 223 -18.42 7.72 5.06
CA ARG A 223 -19.41 6.97 5.84
C ARG A 223 -20.48 6.34 4.93
N ASP A 224 -21.03 7.11 4.00
CA ASP A 224 -22.10 6.67 3.13
C ASP A 224 -21.63 5.62 2.09
N GLY A 225 -20.35 5.64 1.72
CA GLY A 225 -19.71 4.67 0.81
C GLY A 225 -19.00 3.51 1.49
N GLN A 226 -18.94 3.44 2.82
CA GLN A 226 -18.05 2.53 3.56
C GLN A 226 -18.19 1.06 3.15
N GLU A 227 -19.42 0.51 3.16
CA GLU A 227 -19.62 -0.92 2.91
C GLU A 227 -19.35 -1.27 1.45
N ALA A 228 -19.86 -0.47 0.52
CA ALA A 228 -19.56 -0.59 -0.91
C ALA A 228 -18.06 -0.50 -1.20
N TRP A 229 -17.34 0.44 -0.58
CA TRP A 229 -15.90 0.61 -0.76
C TRP A 229 -15.11 -0.61 -0.25
N LYS A 230 -15.54 -1.20 0.88
CA LYS A 230 -14.91 -2.43 1.41
C LYS A 230 -15.15 -3.62 0.50
N GLU A 231 -16.33 -3.74 -0.11
CA GLU A 231 -16.62 -4.81 -1.08
C GLU A 231 -15.77 -4.66 -2.34
N LEU A 232 -15.70 -3.45 -2.91
CA LEU A 232 -14.82 -3.12 -4.04
C LEU A 232 -13.35 -3.41 -3.72
N ALA A 233 -12.90 -3.05 -2.52
CA ALA A 233 -11.54 -3.33 -2.06
C ALA A 233 -11.25 -4.84 -1.95
N LYS A 234 -12.22 -5.65 -1.52
CA LYS A 234 -12.09 -7.12 -1.52
C LYS A 234 -12.03 -7.67 -2.94
N GLU A 235 -12.89 -7.17 -3.83
CA GLU A 235 -12.92 -7.56 -5.23
C GLU A 235 -11.60 -7.24 -5.92
N PHE A 236 -11.09 -6.01 -5.76
CA PHE A 236 -9.78 -5.57 -6.25
C PHE A 236 -8.64 -6.48 -5.77
N ALA A 237 -8.62 -6.83 -4.48
CA ALA A 237 -7.64 -7.75 -3.92
C ALA A 237 -7.79 -9.16 -4.52
N GLY A 238 -9.01 -9.69 -4.62
CA GLY A 238 -9.29 -11.02 -5.17
C GLY A 238 -9.01 -11.15 -6.67
N LEU A 239 -9.00 -10.03 -7.41
CA LEU A 239 -8.55 -9.97 -8.80
C LEU A 239 -7.02 -9.93 -8.94
N GLY A 240 -6.28 -9.91 -7.83
CA GLY A 240 -4.82 -9.86 -7.83
C GLY A 240 -4.26 -8.50 -8.27
N LEU A 241 -5.02 -7.41 -8.10
CA LEU A 241 -4.60 -6.07 -8.54
C LEU A 241 -3.75 -5.32 -7.50
N SER A 242 -3.67 -5.82 -6.26
CA SER A 242 -2.79 -5.27 -5.22
C SER A 242 -1.49 -6.06 -5.14
N GLU A 243 -0.37 -5.43 -5.53
CA GLU A 243 0.97 -6.03 -5.45
C GLU A 243 1.32 -6.51 -4.02
N GLU A 244 1.00 -5.71 -3.00
CA GLU A 244 1.34 -6.01 -1.61
C GLU A 244 0.46 -7.15 -1.05
N VAL A 245 -0.82 -7.24 -1.44
CA VAL A 245 -1.65 -8.41 -1.11
C VAL A 245 -1.07 -9.66 -1.78
N ASN A 246 -0.77 -9.60 -3.07
CA ASN A 246 -0.20 -10.72 -3.83
C ASN A 246 1.12 -11.21 -3.23
N LEU A 247 1.99 -10.28 -2.79
CA LEU A 247 3.24 -10.60 -2.10
C LEU A 247 3.00 -11.43 -0.84
N TYR A 248 2.05 -11.02 0.01
CA TYR A 248 1.78 -11.72 1.26
C TYR A 248 1.04 -13.05 1.02
N GLU A 249 0.12 -13.12 0.06
CA GLU A 249 -0.55 -14.37 -0.32
C GLU A 249 0.45 -15.42 -0.87
N LYS A 250 1.46 -14.99 -1.63
CA LYS A 250 2.57 -15.86 -2.05
C LYS A 250 3.36 -16.47 -0.88
N GLN A 251 3.25 -15.92 0.33
CA GLN A 251 3.87 -16.44 1.55
C GLN A 251 2.83 -17.04 2.52
N GLY A 252 1.67 -17.46 2.02
CA GLY A 252 0.63 -18.12 2.81
C GLY A 252 -0.26 -17.17 3.60
N GLY A 253 -0.16 -15.86 3.35
CA GLY A 253 -1.09 -14.87 3.90
C GLY A 253 -2.49 -15.10 3.35
N ASN A 254 -3.49 -15.07 4.22
CA ASN A 254 -4.90 -15.18 3.84
C ASN A 254 -5.61 -13.85 4.09
N LEU A 255 -6.29 -13.31 3.08
CA LEU A 255 -7.08 -12.09 3.22
C LEU A 255 -8.26 -12.32 4.18
N VAL A 256 -8.21 -11.71 5.36
CA VAL A 256 -9.25 -11.84 6.39
C VAL A 256 -10.24 -10.68 6.41
N GLY A 257 -9.87 -9.52 5.85
CA GLY A 257 -10.76 -8.38 5.83
C GLY A 257 -10.18 -7.12 5.19
N ILE A 258 -11.06 -6.12 5.03
CA ILE A 258 -10.70 -4.77 4.60
C ILE A 258 -11.03 -3.80 5.71
N GLU A 259 -10.06 -2.94 6.01
CA GLU A 259 -10.12 -1.95 7.06
C GLU A 259 -10.31 -0.57 6.43
N HIS A 260 -11.51 -0.01 6.60
CA HIS A 260 -11.90 1.26 6.00
C HIS A 260 -11.28 2.44 6.76
N LEU A 261 -10.70 3.40 6.02
CA LEU A 261 -9.98 4.56 6.56
C LEU A 261 -8.86 4.21 7.56
N ALA A 262 -8.24 3.03 7.38
CA ALA A 262 -7.13 2.55 8.19
C ALA A 262 -5.87 3.41 7.99
N ASP A 263 -5.61 3.88 6.77
CA ASP A 263 -4.56 4.88 6.51
C ASP A 263 -5.15 6.16 5.91
N ARG A 264 -5.02 7.26 6.66
CA ARG A 264 -5.50 8.60 6.27
C ARG A 264 -4.39 9.50 5.73
N SER A 265 -3.23 8.93 5.39
CA SER A 265 -2.18 9.66 4.68
C SER A 265 -2.73 10.23 3.37
N PRO A 266 -2.33 11.44 2.94
CA PRO A 266 -2.84 12.02 1.70
C PRO A 266 -2.68 11.10 0.49
N ASP A 267 -1.57 10.36 0.45
CA ASP A 267 -1.28 9.40 -0.61
C ASP A 267 -2.25 8.22 -0.61
N ASN A 268 -2.48 7.56 0.53
CA ASN A 268 -3.42 6.42 0.58
C ASN A 268 -4.89 6.86 0.46
N MET A 269 -5.24 8.06 0.92
CA MET A 269 -6.56 8.64 0.68
C MET A 269 -6.82 8.83 -0.82
N LYS A 270 -5.81 9.27 -1.58
CA LYS A 270 -5.87 9.41 -3.03
C LYS A 270 -5.95 8.04 -3.72
N ASN A 271 -5.04 7.13 -3.40
CA ASN A 271 -4.86 5.89 -4.16
C ASN A 271 -5.83 4.77 -3.79
N ALA A 272 -6.36 4.76 -2.56
CA ALA A 272 -7.17 3.65 -2.03
C ALA A 272 -8.38 4.09 -1.19
N GLY A 273 -8.71 5.38 -1.16
CA GLY A 273 -9.78 5.90 -0.29
C GLY A 273 -9.53 5.64 1.19
N GLY A 274 -8.27 5.44 1.59
CA GLY A 274 -7.88 5.11 2.95
C GLY A 274 -8.08 3.64 3.36
N ALA A 275 -8.52 2.77 2.45
CA ALA A 275 -8.68 1.34 2.72
C ALA A 275 -7.32 0.62 2.78
N MET A 276 -7.25 -0.41 3.62
CA MET A 276 -6.10 -1.33 3.71
C MET A 276 -6.63 -2.76 3.83
N ALA A 277 -5.91 -3.73 3.26
CA ALA A 277 -6.20 -5.15 3.43
C ALA A 277 -5.52 -5.72 4.67
N ARG A 278 -6.22 -6.59 5.40
CA ARG A 278 -5.69 -7.32 6.57
C ARG A 278 -5.55 -8.79 6.21
N LEU A 279 -4.37 -9.34 6.47
CA LEU A 279 -4.05 -10.74 6.21
C LEU A 279 -3.48 -11.43 7.44
N PHE A 280 -3.75 -12.73 7.60
CA PHE A 280 -3.13 -13.60 8.61
C PHE A 280 -2.31 -14.70 7.93
N PHE A 281 -1.16 -15.02 8.50
CA PHE A 281 -0.34 -16.17 8.08
C PHE A 281 -0.74 -17.39 8.92
N LEU A 282 -0.80 -18.57 8.30
CA LEU A 282 -1.21 -19.83 8.93
C LEU A 282 -0.01 -20.73 9.25
#